data_AF-A0A6C0IKH0-F1
#
_entry.id   AF-A0A6C0IKH0-F1
#
_cell.length_a   1.000
_cell.length_b   1.000
_cell.length_c   1.000
_cell.angle_alpha   90.00
_cell.angle_beta   90.00
_cell.angle_gamma   90.00
#
_symmetry.space_group_name_H-M   'P 1'
#
loop_
_entity.id
_entity.type
_entity.pdbx_description
1 polymer ?
#
loop_
_entity_poly.entity_id
_entity_poly.type
_entity_poly.pdbx_seq_one_letter_code
_entity_poly.pdbx_strand_id
1 'polypeptide(L)'
;MDKDFINNNQNKENTNNQNIFLTIDDIMCYMFVMYFFTNVIRIYKIYDNNKTNIGDKLIKLCNNGTKYAVTIKNNLDQHFFYYINLIKQYYTPKLETNIDSTPIIEKKPEIKYEDKYLQDMRNMSKEYVFTEEELNLEAEKVSEFSIKATKELEKTNLDLNDEIQNYKQKLKQIEEFDYDDCSENLDEKTELRKEEEELKESLELLQMKLEEVNKIEIDIEQIKDDAKNYVIKERLDKMKYNFIIEKTPLGNVIMIYNNTRGTFDYYSDSNIPYRFLETVGRKYVITFNCRQIFIDMEEELKMYELKLNEKEEREKQDKANKEEKEKTNGEEKEKDDRKDDRKDDRKDDRKKNVFAKFKSYNREAGSGKVNTAAPPKNSIPNTKIIDDTKKNEKMILKENANRYTCEGRFSNFNILQKVDRKKVDKKYSTTFADFKKMQMEKKNN
;
A
#
# COMPACT_ATOMS: atom_id res chain seq x y z
N MET A 1 -51.00 -26.87 15.98
CA MET A 1 -50.18 -27.73 15.11
C MET A 1 -50.51 -27.34 13.69
N ASP A 2 -49.46 -27.14 12.92
CA ASP A 2 -49.40 -27.09 11.44
C ASP A 2 -50.15 -25.95 10.75
N LYS A 3 -49.43 -24.94 10.23
CA LYS A 3 -48.52 -24.91 9.05
C LYS A 3 -49.32 -24.67 7.76
N ASP A 4 -48.73 -23.78 6.98
CA ASP A 4 -49.04 -23.46 5.59
C ASP A 4 -50.22 -22.52 5.39
N PHE A 5 -49.96 -21.22 5.48
CA PHE A 5 -50.46 -20.27 4.46
C PHE A 5 -49.61 -18.99 4.52
N ILE A 6 -49.28 -18.49 3.33
CA ILE A 6 -48.52 -17.27 3.02
C ILE A 6 -47.01 -17.50 2.85
N ASN A 7 -46.65 -18.13 1.73
CA ASN A 7 -45.45 -17.75 1.00
C ASN A 7 -45.66 -17.99 -0.50
N ASN A 8 -46.07 -16.95 -1.23
CA ASN A 8 -45.95 -16.84 -2.69
C ASN A 8 -46.41 -15.44 -3.13
N ASN A 9 -45.47 -14.48 -3.13
CA ASN A 9 -45.38 -13.38 -4.11
C ASN A 9 -44.36 -12.32 -3.66
N GLN A 10 -43.06 -12.67 -3.66
CA GLN A 10 -41.98 -11.68 -3.68
C GLN A 10 -40.81 -12.18 -4.53
N ASN A 11 -41.08 -12.56 -5.78
CA ASN A 11 -40.05 -12.79 -6.79
C ASN A 11 -40.57 -12.31 -8.14
N LYS A 12 -40.56 -10.99 -8.36
CA LYS A 12 -40.58 -10.32 -9.67
C LYS A 12 -40.59 -8.80 -9.45
N GLU A 13 -39.45 -8.24 -9.09
CA GLU A 13 -39.14 -6.81 -9.28
C GLU A 13 -37.68 -6.60 -8.84
N ASN A 14 -36.73 -7.10 -9.63
CA ASN A 14 -35.32 -6.72 -9.47
C ASN A 14 -34.55 -6.92 -10.78
N THR A 15 -35.04 -6.28 -11.83
CA THR A 15 -34.29 -6.00 -13.05
C THR A 15 -34.83 -4.68 -13.58
N ASN A 16 -34.14 -3.57 -13.25
CA ASN A 16 -34.08 -2.28 -13.99
C ASN A 16 -33.70 -1.06 -13.13
N ASN A 17 -32.95 -1.23 -12.04
CA ASN A 17 -32.19 -0.10 -11.47
C ASN A 17 -30.81 -0.03 -12.13
N GLN A 18 -30.79 0.35 -13.41
CA GLN A 18 -29.63 1.04 -13.95
C GLN A 18 -29.68 2.45 -13.35
N ASN A 19 -28.90 2.66 -12.29
CA ASN A 19 -28.56 3.99 -11.79
C ASN A 19 -27.84 4.74 -12.91
N ILE A 20 -28.58 5.53 -13.69
CA ILE A 20 -27.99 6.53 -14.58
C ILE A 20 -27.64 7.71 -13.67
N PHE A 21 -26.46 7.64 -13.05
CA PHE A 21 -25.82 8.82 -12.46
C PHE A 21 -25.51 9.79 -13.59
N LEU A 22 -26.06 11.01 -13.56
CA LEU A 22 -25.57 12.07 -14.44
C LEU A 22 -24.14 12.38 -14.03
N THR A 23 -23.21 12.08 -14.93
CA THR A 23 -21.79 12.41 -14.76
C THR A 23 -21.57 13.91 -14.90
N ILE A 24 -20.44 14.42 -14.40
CA ILE A 24 -20.06 15.82 -14.61
C ILE A 24 -20.04 16.16 -16.10
N ASP A 25 -19.66 15.19 -16.93
CA ASP A 25 -19.67 15.31 -18.39
C ASP A 25 -21.09 15.56 -18.94
N ASP A 26 -22.12 14.94 -18.38
CA ASP A 26 -23.52 15.16 -18.80
C ASP A 26 -24.01 16.58 -18.45
N ILE A 27 -23.60 17.11 -17.29
CA ILE A 27 -23.91 18.48 -16.86
C ILE A 27 -23.18 19.49 -17.75
N MET A 28 -21.91 19.23 -18.05
CA MET A 28 -21.11 20.06 -18.95
C MET A 28 -21.67 20.05 -20.37
N CYS A 29 -22.14 18.89 -20.85
CA CYS A 29 -22.82 18.76 -22.14
C CYS A 29 -24.11 19.59 -22.17
N TYR A 30 -24.90 19.56 -21.09
CA TYR A 30 -26.11 20.40 -20.99
C TYR A 30 -25.78 21.90 -21.00
N MET A 31 -24.77 22.33 -20.25
CA MET A 31 -24.34 23.74 -20.27
C MET A 31 -23.84 24.17 -21.64
N PHE A 32 -23.08 23.31 -22.33
CA PHE A 32 -22.60 23.56 -23.69
C PHE A 32 -23.75 23.67 -24.69
N VAL A 33 -24.72 22.75 -24.63
CA VAL A 33 -25.92 22.78 -25.49
C VAL A 33 -26.73 24.05 -25.27
N MET A 34 -26.96 24.43 -24.01
CA MET A 34 -27.68 25.68 -23.68
C MET A 34 -26.92 26.92 -24.16
N TYR A 35 -25.59 26.95 -24.00
CA TYR A 35 -24.76 28.04 -24.50
C TYR A 35 -24.77 28.13 -26.03
N PHE A 36 -24.67 26.99 -26.71
CA PHE A 36 -24.74 26.91 -28.17
C PHE A 36 -26.07 27.46 -28.69
N PHE A 37 -27.20 26.99 -28.18
CA PHE A 37 -28.52 27.45 -28.62
C PHE A 37 -28.77 28.93 -28.29
N THR A 38 -28.27 29.42 -27.16
CA THR A 38 -28.37 30.85 -26.82
C THR A 38 -27.59 31.73 -27.81
N ASN A 39 -26.43 31.26 -28.27
CA ASN A 39 -25.64 31.95 -29.29
C ASN A 39 -26.25 31.84 -30.69
N VAL A 40 -26.84 30.69 -31.05
CA VAL A 40 -27.58 30.53 -32.31
C VAL A 40 -28.78 31.48 -32.37
N ILE A 41 -29.53 31.66 -31.27
CA ILE A 41 -30.63 32.64 -31.20
C ILE A 41 -30.11 34.08 -31.34
N ARG A 42 -28.95 34.40 -30.76
CA ARG A 42 -28.30 35.71 -30.94
C ARG A 42 -27.89 35.95 -32.39
N ILE A 43 -27.29 34.95 -33.04
CA ILE A 43 -26.90 35.02 -34.47
C ILE A 43 -28.15 35.16 -35.35
N TYR A 44 -29.23 34.46 -35.04
CA TYR A 44 -30.52 34.58 -35.75
C TYR A 44 -31.08 36.00 -35.66
N LYS A 45 -31.05 36.62 -34.47
CA LYS A 45 -31.46 38.02 -34.29
C LYS A 45 -30.63 39.02 -35.12
N ILE A 46 -29.37 38.70 -35.40
CA ILE A 46 -28.50 39.52 -36.26
C ILE A 46 -28.81 39.27 -37.75
N TYR A 47 -29.18 38.04 -38.12
CA TYR A 47 -29.44 37.62 -39.49
C TYR A 47 -30.85 37.95 -40.01
N ASP A 48 -31.84 38.14 -39.13
CA ASP A 48 -33.24 38.46 -39.49
C ASP A 48 -33.40 39.83 -40.18
N ASN A 49 -32.32 40.63 -40.24
CA ASN A 49 -32.28 41.84 -41.08
C ASN A 49 -32.06 41.56 -42.57
N ASN A 50 -31.71 40.33 -42.98
CA ASN A 50 -31.48 39.97 -44.39
C ASN A 50 -32.27 38.71 -44.78
N LYS A 51 -33.45 38.91 -45.36
CA LYS A 51 -34.36 37.89 -45.91
C LYS A 51 -33.65 36.89 -46.84
N THR A 52 -33.58 35.62 -46.46
CA THR A 52 -33.56 34.46 -47.40
C THR A 52 -33.98 33.14 -46.71
N ASN A 53 -34.35 32.15 -47.54
CA ASN A 53 -34.90 30.78 -47.29
C ASN A 53 -34.22 29.88 -46.23
N ILE A 54 -33.25 30.38 -45.45
CA ILE A 54 -32.61 29.67 -44.33
C ILE A 54 -33.47 29.75 -43.05
N GLY A 55 -34.36 30.76 -42.96
CA GLY A 55 -35.25 30.98 -41.82
C GLY A 55 -36.13 29.77 -41.47
N ASP A 56 -36.78 29.14 -42.46
CA ASP A 56 -37.74 28.06 -42.19
C ASP A 56 -37.07 26.76 -41.67
N LYS A 57 -35.84 26.47 -42.12
CA LYS A 57 -35.06 25.34 -41.57
C LYS A 57 -34.56 25.63 -40.16
N LEU A 58 -34.15 26.87 -39.87
CA LEU A 58 -33.74 27.29 -38.52
C LEU A 58 -34.91 27.36 -37.54
N ILE A 59 -36.10 27.76 -37.99
CA ILE A 59 -37.33 27.75 -37.19
C ILE A 59 -37.71 26.32 -36.80
N LYS A 60 -37.63 25.35 -37.73
CA LYS A 60 -37.82 23.93 -37.41
C LYS A 60 -36.79 23.41 -36.40
N LEU A 61 -35.53 23.82 -36.53
CA LEU A 61 -34.45 23.42 -35.63
C LEU A 61 -34.62 24.04 -34.23
N CYS A 62 -35.02 25.31 -34.15
CA CYS A 62 -35.35 25.99 -32.89
C CYS A 62 -36.59 25.37 -32.23
N ASN A 63 -37.63 25.02 -32.99
CA ASN A 63 -38.84 24.39 -32.44
C ASN A 63 -38.58 22.97 -31.93
N ASN A 64 -37.69 22.21 -32.58
CA ASN A 64 -37.27 20.91 -32.08
C ASN A 64 -36.36 21.07 -30.85
N GLY A 65 -35.46 22.06 -30.85
CA GLY A 65 -34.60 22.39 -29.71
C GLY A 65 -35.40 22.85 -28.48
N THR A 66 -36.44 23.68 -28.66
CA THR A 66 -37.32 24.08 -27.56
C THR A 66 -38.17 22.92 -27.05
N LYS A 67 -38.65 22.04 -27.93
CA LYS A 67 -39.36 20.82 -27.51
C LYS A 67 -38.46 19.89 -26.69
N TYR A 68 -37.19 19.72 -27.10
CA TYR A 68 -36.21 18.93 -26.37
C TYR A 68 -35.81 19.57 -25.02
N ALA A 69 -35.63 20.89 -25.00
CA ALA A 69 -35.36 21.66 -23.79
C ALA A 69 -36.54 21.62 -22.80
N VAL A 70 -37.79 21.63 -23.27
CA VAL A 70 -38.98 21.46 -22.42
C VAL A 70 -39.04 20.05 -21.83
N THR A 71 -38.72 19.01 -22.61
CA THR A 71 -38.67 17.63 -22.09
C THR A 71 -37.57 17.46 -21.04
N ILE A 72 -36.37 18.02 -21.27
CA ILE A 72 -35.28 17.99 -20.30
C ILE A 72 -35.62 18.80 -19.06
N LYS A 73 -36.22 19.99 -19.22
CA LYS A 73 -36.70 20.81 -18.11
C LYS A 73 -37.74 20.07 -17.27
N ASN A 74 -38.70 19.40 -17.89
CA ASN A 74 -39.72 18.63 -17.16
C ASN A 74 -39.10 17.44 -16.40
N ASN A 75 -38.10 16.77 -16.97
CA ASN A 75 -37.37 15.71 -16.27
C ASN A 75 -36.50 16.24 -15.11
N LEU A 76 -35.85 17.39 -15.30
CA LEU A 76 -35.11 18.09 -14.24
C LEU A 76 -36.05 18.58 -13.14
N ASP A 77 -37.20 19.15 -13.49
CA ASP A 77 -38.22 19.61 -12.54
C ASP A 77 -38.80 18.43 -11.74
N GLN A 78 -38.99 17.25 -12.36
CA GLN A 78 -39.37 16.02 -11.64
C GLN A 78 -38.27 15.54 -10.69
N HIS A 79 -37.01 15.55 -11.11
CA HIS A 79 -35.87 15.23 -10.23
C HIS A 79 -35.70 16.25 -9.10
N PHE A 80 -35.94 17.53 -9.38
CA PHE A 80 -35.87 18.61 -8.40
C PHE A 80 -37.02 18.51 -7.40
N PHE A 81 -38.23 18.15 -7.84
CA PHE A 81 -39.35 17.86 -6.93
C PHE A 81 -39.10 16.63 -6.07
N TYR A 82 -38.48 15.58 -6.61
CA TYR A 82 -38.06 14.41 -5.85
C TYR A 82 -37.03 14.78 -4.77
N TYR A 83 -36.00 15.56 -5.14
CA TYR A 83 -34.99 16.04 -4.18
C TYR A 83 -35.55 17.02 -3.16
N ILE A 84 -36.45 17.93 -3.54
CA ILE A 84 -37.15 18.82 -2.60
C ILE A 84 -38.04 18.00 -1.65
N ASN A 85 -38.71 16.95 -2.12
CA ASN A 85 -39.49 16.07 -1.23
C ASN A 85 -38.59 15.25 -0.31
N LEU A 86 -37.42 14.80 -0.78
CA LEU A 86 -36.40 14.16 0.05
C LEU A 86 -35.92 15.13 1.12
N ILE A 87 -35.57 16.37 0.75
CA ILE A 87 -35.16 17.42 1.68
C ILE A 87 -36.28 17.78 2.66
N LYS A 88 -37.55 17.86 2.21
CA LYS A 88 -38.71 18.09 3.09
C LYS A 88 -38.96 16.93 4.07
N GLN A 89 -38.64 15.70 3.70
CA GLN A 89 -38.69 14.55 4.60
C GLN A 89 -37.61 14.61 5.69
N TYR A 90 -36.48 15.28 5.42
CA TYR A 90 -35.37 15.45 6.36
C TYR A 90 -35.33 16.81 7.10
N TYR A 91 -36.05 17.84 6.64
CA TYR A 91 -35.94 19.22 7.15
C TYR A 91 -37.26 19.98 7.38
N THR A 92 -38.39 19.31 7.66
CA THR A 92 -39.58 20.01 8.15
C THR A 92 -39.36 20.51 9.60
N PRO A 93 -39.42 21.83 9.88
CA PRO A 93 -39.42 22.34 11.25
C PRO A 93 -40.78 22.03 11.88
N LYS A 94 -40.79 21.41 13.06
CA LYS A 94 -41.99 21.29 13.90
C LYS A 94 -42.44 22.69 14.31
N LEU A 95 -43.57 23.17 13.77
CA LEU A 95 -44.28 24.33 14.28
C LEU A 95 -45.01 23.92 15.56
N GLU A 96 -44.69 24.60 16.65
CA GLU A 96 -45.23 24.42 17.99
C GLU A 96 -46.72 24.76 18.04
N THR A 97 -47.55 23.81 18.45
CA THR A 97 -48.82 24.10 19.11
C THR A 97 -48.61 23.93 20.60
N ASN A 98 -48.74 25.04 21.33
CA ASN A 98 -48.78 25.14 22.80
C ASN A 98 -49.62 24.01 23.42
N ILE A 99 -48.98 23.06 24.11
CA ILE A 99 -49.49 22.42 25.34
C ILE A 99 -48.27 22.01 26.19
N ASP A 100 -48.27 22.44 27.45
CA ASP A 100 -47.30 22.11 28.51
C ASP A 100 -46.76 20.66 28.45
N SER A 101 -45.47 20.51 28.18
CA SER A 101 -44.66 19.41 28.73
C SER A 101 -43.17 19.66 28.46
N THR A 102 -42.36 19.49 29.51
CA THR A 102 -40.91 19.59 29.54
C THR A 102 -40.21 18.94 28.32
N PRO A 103 -39.22 19.59 27.69
CA PRO A 103 -38.63 19.08 26.46
C PRO A 103 -37.78 17.82 26.70
N ILE A 104 -38.20 16.73 26.08
CA ILE A 104 -37.37 15.53 25.91
C ILE A 104 -36.32 15.88 24.84
N ILE A 105 -35.08 16.07 25.30
CA ILE A 105 -33.91 16.14 24.42
C ILE A 105 -33.81 14.79 23.69
N GLU A 106 -34.08 14.77 22.38
CA GLU A 106 -33.71 13.63 21.53
C GLU A 106 -32.18 13.50 21.61
N LYS A 107 -31.72 12.55 22.44
CA LYS A 107 -30.31 12.23 22.56
C LYS A 107 -29.83 11.74 21.20
N LYS A 108 -28.99 12.54 20.54
CA LYS A 108 -28.10 12.07 19.46
C LYS A 108 -27.51 10.73 19.91
N PRO A 109 -27.53 9.67 19.09
CA PRO A 109 -27.05 8.36 19.53
C PRO A 109 -25.64 8.54 20.11
N GLU A 110 -25.43 8.04 21.33
CA GLU A 110 -24.13 8.13 22.00
C GLU A 110 -23.13 7.27 21.21
N ILE A 111 -22.47 7.89 20.23
CA ILE A 111 -21.38 7.25 19.48
C ILE A 111 -20.24 7.05 20.45
N LYS A 112 -19.80 5.79 20.60
CA LYS A 112 -18.62 5.47 21.40
C LYS A 112 -17.42 6.23 20.85
N TYR A 113 -16.56 6.73 21.74
CA TYR A 113 -15.40 7.50 21.32
C TYR A 113 -14.51 6.69 20.37
N GLU A 114 -14.40 5.38 20.60
CA GLU A 114 -13.62 4.44 19.79
C GLU A 114 -14.07 4.40 18.32
N ASP A 115 -15.35 4.63 18.04
CA ASP A 115 -15.93 4.55 16.69
C ASP A 115 -15.84 5.89 15.94
N LYS A 116 -15.41 6.95 16.62
CA LYS A 116 -15.26 8.27 16.04
C LYS A 116 -14.26 8.21 14.87
N TYR A 117 -14.62 8.91 13.79
CA TYR A 117 -13.83 9.00 12.55
C TYR A 117 -13.63 7.70 11.77
N LEU A 118 -14.19 6.57 12.22
CA LEU A 118 -13.97 5.28 11.56
C LEU A 118 -14.55 5.26 10.14
N GLN A 119 -15.82 5.66 9.99
CA GLN A 119 -16.47 5.65 8.68
C GLN A 119 -15.84 6.67 7.72
N ASP A 120 -15.50 7.86 8.23
CA ASP A 120 -14.87 8.92 7.44
C ASP A 120 -13.53 8.44 6.88
N MET A 121 -12.72 7.77 7.71
CA MET A 121 -11.45 7.19 7.30
C MET A 121 -11.64 6.06 6.27
N ARG A 122 -12.65 5.20 6.43
CA ARG A 122 -12.93 4.10 5.49
C ARG A 122 -13.40 4.58 4.13
N ASN A 123 -14.04 5.76 4.07
CA ASN A 123 -14.46 6.38 2.82
C ASN A 123 -13.30 7.02 2.02
N MET A 124 -12.09 7.13 2.59
CA MET A 124 -10.92 7.71 1.91
C MET A 124 -10.22 6.69 1.00
N SER A 125 -9.58 7.17 -0.07
CA SER A 125 -8.78 6.32 -0.96
C SER A 125 -7.53 5.78 -0.26
N LYS A 126 -7.23 4.49 -0.46
CA LYS A 126 -5.99 3.85 0.03
C LYS A 126 -4.78 4.09 -0.88
N GLU A 127 -5.00 4.62 -2.07
CA GLU A 127 -3.93 4.90 -3.03
C GLU A 127 -3.34 6.30 -2.81
N TYR A 128 -2.04 6.44 -3.07
CA TYR A 128 -1.41 7.76 -3.12
C TYR A 128 -1.91 8.49 -4.36
N VAL A 129 -2.51 9.65 -4.15
CA VAL A 129 -2.83 10.59 -5.22
C VAL A 129 -1.72 11.63 -5.24
N PHE A 130 -0.92 11.60 -6.30
CA PHE A 130 0.15 12.56 -6.53
C PHE A 130 -0.40 13.83 -7.17
N THR A 131 0.12 14.95 -6.70
CA THR A 131 -0.06 16.26 -7.33
C THR A 131 0.77 16.36 -8.60
N GLU A 132 0.47 17.34 -9.47
CA GLU A 132 1.24 17.55 -10.70
C GLU A 132 2.74 17.81 -10.42
N GLU A 133 3.05 18.51 -9.32
CA GLU A 133 4.43 18.73 -8.87
C GLU A 133 5.13 17.44 -8.47
N GLU A 134 4.43 16.56 -7.74
CA GLU A 134 4.95 15.25 -7.32
C GLU A 134 5.15 14.30 -8.51
N LEU A 135 4.27 14.35 -9.52
CA LEU A 135 4.42 13.57 -10.76
C LEU A 135 5.61 14.05 -11.60
N ASN A 136 5.83 15.36 -11.67
CA ASN A 136 7.01 15.91 -12.35
C ASN A 136 8.30 15.50 -11.63
N LEU A 137 8.30 15.54 -10.29
CA LEU A 137 9.42 15.08 -9.49
C LEU A 137 9.67 13.57 -9.67
N GLU A 138 8.61 12.75 -9.72
CA GLU A 138 8.72 11.31 -10.02
C GLU A 138 9.40 11.11 -11.37
N ALA A 139 8.95 11.80 -12.42
CA ALA A 139 9.55 11.71 -13.76
C ALA A 139 11.02 12.16 -13.78
N GLU A 140 11.36 13.23 -13.07
CA GLU A 140 12.74 13.69 -12.90
C GLU A 140 13.59 12.62 -12.22
N LYS A 141 13.10 12.03 -11.12
CA LYS A 141 13.81 10.97 -10.38
C LYS A 141 13.96 9.67 -11.17
N VAL A 142 12.97 9.28 -11.96
CA VAL A 142 13.10 8.14 -12.89
C VAL A 142 14.26 8.36 -13.85
N SER A 143 14.36 9.57 -14.42
CA SER A 143 15.47 9.90 -15.34
C SER A 143 16.82 9.92 -14.62
N GLU A 144 16.89 10.49 -13.42
CA GLU A 144 18.11 10.54 -12.62
C GLU A 144 18.61 9.14 -12.23
N PHE A 145 17.71 8.28 -11.74
CA PHE A 145 18.02 6.91 -11.34
C PHE A 145 18.40 6.04 -12.53
N SER A 146 17.75 6.22 -13.68
CA SER A 146 18.13 5.55 -14.92
C SER A 146 19.55 5.94 -15.35
N ILE A 147 19.87 7.22 -15.39
CA ILE A 147 21.22 7.71 -15.74
C ILE A 147 22.26 7.21 -14.74
N LYS A 148 21.92 7.14 -13.46
CA LYS A 148 22.83 6.63 -12.43
C LYS A 148 23.10 5.14 -12.62
N ALA A 149 22.06 4.34 -12.87
CA ALA A 149 22.19 2.90 -13.12
C ALA A 149 23.03 2.61 -14.37
N THR A 150 22.81 3.35 -15.47
CA THR A 150 23.63 3.18 -16.69
C THR A 150 25.08 3.56 -16.44
N LYS A 151 25.35 4.66 -15.73
CA LYS A 151 26.72 5.08 -15.38
C LYS A 151 27.43 4.08 -14.48
N GLU A 152 26.74 3.50 -13.51
CA GLU A 152 27.31 2.47 -12.64
C GLU A 152 27.65 1.21 -13.46
N LEU A 153 26.79 0.81 -14.40
CA LEU A 153 27.03 -0.32 -15.31
C LEU A 153 28.17 -0.06 -16.32
N GLU A 154 28.24 1.15 -16.88
CA GLU A 154 29.33 1.56 -17.77
C GLU A 154 30.66 1.58 -17.03
N LYS A 155 30.67 2.07 -15.79
CA LYS A 155 31.86 2.10 -14.95
C LYS A 155 32.35 0.69 -14.61
N THR A 156 31.46 -0.21 -14.20
CA THR A 156 31.85 -1.60 -13.91
C THR A 156 32.39 -2.31 -15.16
N ASN A 157 31.79 -2.06 -16.34
CA ASN A 157 32.31 -2.57 -17.60
C ASN A 157 33.69 -1.99 -17.95
N LEU A 158 33.92 -0.71 -17.71
CA LEU A 158 35.22 -0.09 -17.92
C LEU A 158 36.28 -0.69 -16.98
N ASP A 159 35.98 -0.76 -15.68
CA ASP A 159 36.88 -1.29 -14.66
C ASP A 159 37.27 -2.76 -14.96
N LEU A 160 36.30 -3.60 -15.37
CA LEU A 160 36.55 -4.99 -15.77
C LEU A 160 37.39 -5.09 -17.05
N ASN A 161 37.14 -4.22 -18.05
CA ASN A 161 37.93 -4.21 -19.27
C ASN A 161 39.38 -3.80 -19.01
N ASP A 162 39.59 -2.76 -18.19
CA ASP A 162 40.93 -2.30 -17.79
C ASP A 162 41.68 -3.40 -17.03
N GLU A 163 41.00 -4.10 -16.13
CA GLU A 163 41.57 -5.25 -15.42
C GLU A 163 41.97 -6.36 -16.40
N ILE A 164 41.07 -6.77 -17.30
CA ILE A 164 41.35 -7.76 -18.35
C ILE A 164 42.55 -7.35 -19.20
N GLN A 165 42.65 -6.08 -19.60
CA GLN A 165 43.79 -5.60 -20.40
C GLN A 165 45.11 -5.68 -19.62
N ASN A 166 45.10 -5.35 -18.33
CA ASN A 166 46.27 -5.48 -17.47
C ASN A 166 46.74 -6.94 -17.35
N TYR A 167 45.81 -7.88 -17.12
CA TYR A 167 46.14 -9.32 -17.09
C TYR A 167 46.66 -9.82 -18.45
N LYS A 168 46.07 -9.37 -19.58
CA LYS A 168 46.56 -9.68 -20.93
C LYS A 168 47.97 -9.16 -21.17
N GLN A 169 48.28 -7.94 -20.72
CA GLN A 169 49.60 -7.35 -20.88
C GLN A 169 50.67 -8.10 -20.05
N LYS A 170 50.34 -8.51 -18.82
CA LYS A 170 51.21 -9.34 -17.98
C LYS A 170 51.50 -10.70 -18.63
N LEU A 171 50.48 -11.38 -19.14
CA LEU A 171 50.66 -12.62 -19.89
C LEU A 171 51.57 -12.44 -21.10
N LYS A 172 51.36 -11.37 -21.87
CA LYS A 172 52.20 -11.06 -23.02
C LYS A 172 53.68 -10.84 -22.65
N GLN A 173 53.94 -10.20 -21.50
CA GLN A 173 55.32 -10.02 -21.00
C GLN A 173 55.99 -11.34 -20.61
N ILE A 174 55.22 -12.29 -20.06
CA ILE A 174 55.71 -13.64 -19.73
C ILE A 174 55.97 -14.43 -21.02
N GLU A 175 55.08 -14.34 -22.02
CA GLU A 175 55.23 -15.00 -23.33
C GLU A 175 56.41 -14.43 -24.16
N GLU A 176 56.65 -13.12 -24.11
CA GLU A 176 57.79 -12.46 -24.77
C GLU A 176 59.12 -12.69 -24.03
N PHE A 177 59.10 -13.26 -22.83
CA PHE A 177 60.29 -13.74 -22.12
C PHE A 177 60.79 -15.03 -22.78
N ASP A 178 61.36 -14.87 -23.97
CA ASP A 178 61.87 -15.95 -24.82
C ASP A 178 63.04 -16.66 -24.11
N TYR A 179 62.97 -17.99 -24.05
CA TYR A 179 64.03 -18.84 -23.53
C TYR A 179 65.21 -18.82 -24.50
N ASP A 180 66.09 -17.83 -24.38
CA ASP A 180 67.44 -18.00 -24.88
C ASP A 180 68.08 -19.18 -24.12
N ASP A 181 68.54 -20.15 -24.90
CA ASP A 181 68.90 -21.55 -24.63
C ASP A 181 70.08 -21.75 -23.63
N CYS A 182 70.22 -20.91 -22.59
CA CYS A 182 71.42 -20.84 -21.74
C CYS A 182 71.18 -20.53 -20.24
N SER A 183 70.05 -20.90 -19.63
CA SER A 183 69.86 -20.80 -18.16
C SER A 183 69.45 -22.14 -17.53
N GLU A 184 70.28 -22.62 -16.59
CA GLU A 184 70.24 -23.96 -15.97
C GLU A 184 69.28 -24.08 -14.75
N ASN A 185 68.37 -23.13 -14.50
CA ASN A 185 67.54 -23.12 -13.29
C ASN A 185 66.10 -23.64 -13.52
N LEU A 186 65.90 -24.95 -13.28
CA LEU A 186 64.63 -25.66 -13.50
C LEU A 186 63.47 -25.16 -12.59
N ASP A 187 63.82 -24.67 -11.40
CA ASP A 187 62.85 -24.19 -10.39
C ASP A 187 62.20 -22.86 -10.84
N GLU A 188 62.98 -21.94 -11.38
CA GLU A 188 62.49 -20.63 -11.88
C GLU A 188 61.54 -20.79 -13.08
N LYS A 189 61.81 -21.78 -13.94
CA LYS A 189 60.96 -22.18 -15.08
C LYS A 189 59.63 -22.80 -14.66
N THR A 190 59.60 -23.48 -13.52
CA THR A 190 58.36 -24.09 -13.00
C THR A 190 57.51 -23.10 -12.22
N GLU A 191 58.11 -22.11 -11.55
CA GLU A 191 57.37 -21.01 -10.92
C GLU A 191 56.69 -20.10 -11.94
N LEU A 192 57.39 -19.69 -13.02
CA LEU A 192 56.81 -18.86 -14.09
C LEU A 192 55.63 -19.55 -14.80
N ARG A 193 55.67 -20.87 -14.98
CA ARG A 193 54.55 -21.63 -15.57
C ARG A 193 53.31 -21.62 -14.68
N LYS A 194 53.50 -21.71 -13.36
CA LYS A 194 52.38 -21.63 -12.40
C LYS A 194 51.76 -20.24 -12.42
N GLU A 195 52.59 -19.20 -12.45
CA GLU A 195 52.14 -17.82 -12.54
C GLU A 195 51.35 -17.59 -13.85
N GLU A 196 51.81 -18.12 -14.99
CA GLU A 196 51.10 -18.07 -16.27
C GLU A 196 49.72 -18.77 -16.22
N GLU A 197 49.64 -19.96 -15.59
CA GLU A 197 48.39 -20.70 -15.40
C GLU A 197 47.41 -19.93 -14.49
N GLU A 198 47.87 -19.37 -13.36
CA GLU A 198 47.07 -18.57 -12.44
C GLU A 198 46.52 -17.28 -13.09
N LEU A 199 47.35 -16.63 -13.93
CA LEU A 199 46.94 -15.47 -14.72
C LEU A 199 45.86 -15.84 -15.74
N LYS A 200 45.98 -16.99 -16.42
CA LYS A 200 44.98 -17.47 -17.39
C LYS A 200 43.64 -17.78 -16.73
N GLU A 201 43.65 -18.50 -15.60
CA GLU A 201 42.43 -18.80 -14.82
C GLU A 201 41.72 -17.51 -14.35
N SER A 202 42.50 -16.54 -13.84
CA SER A 202 41.96 -15.24 -13.41
C SER A 202 41.30 -14.47 -14.55
N LEU A 203 41.89 -14.54 -15.75
CA LEU A 203 41.41 -13.86 -16.95
C LEU A 203 40.10 -14.50 -17.46
N GLU A 204 40.00 -15.83 -17.44
CA GLU A 204 38.76 -16.55 -17.77
C GLU A 204 37.63 -16.15 -16.80
N LEU A 205 37.91 -16.09 -15.50
CA LEU A 205 36.93 -15.63 -14.51
C LEU A 205 36.46 -14.20 -14.74
N LEU A 206 37.37 -13.28 -15.09
CA LEU A 206 37.02 -11.89 -15.40
C LEU A 206 36.19 -11.77 -16.68
N GLN A 207 36.48 -12.58 -17.70
CA GLN A 207 35.69 -12.65 -18.93
C GLN A 207 34.27 -13.16 -18.67
N MET A 208 34.12 -14.20 -17.83
CA MET A 208 32.80 -14.68 -17.41
C MET A 208 32.00 -13.59 -16.69
N LYS A 209 32.62 -12.86 -15.76
CA LYS A 209 31.97 -11.72 -15.07
C LYS A 209 31.55 -10.62 -16.06
N LEU A 210 32.38 -10.31 -17.05
CA LEU A 210 32.04 -9.32 -18.07
C LEU A 210 30.84 -9.76 -18.91
N GLU A 211 30.75 -11.04 -19.27
CA GLU A 211 29.58 -11.58 -19.96
C GLU A 211 28.31 -11.54 -19.10
N GLU A 212 28.42 -11.78 -17.80
CA GLU A 212 27.29 -11.66 -16.86
C GLU A 212 26.80 -10.22 -16.78
N VAL A 213 27.72 -9.25 -16.62
CA VAL A 213 27.40 -7.83 -16.54
C VAL A 213 26.73 -7.33 -17.83
N ASN A 214 27.18 -7.78 -19.00
CA ASN A 214 26.59 -7.42 -20.29
C ASN A 214 25.18 -8.00 -20.51
N LYS A 215 24.80 -9.05 -19.77
CA LYS A 215 23.44 -9.62 -19.80
C LYS A 215 22.49 -8.91 -18.83
N ILE A 216 22.97 -8.00 -17.98
CA ILE A 216 22.13 -7.24 -17.06
C ILE A 216 21.35 -6.20 -17.86
N GLU A 217 20.06 -6.47 -18.05
CA GLU A 217 19.11 -5.46 -18.51
C GLU A 217 18.65 -4.62 -17.30
N ILE A 218 18.63 -3.30 -17.48
CA ILE A 218 18.17 -2.39 -16.44
C ILE A 218 16.65 -2.52 -16.32
N ASP A 219 16.18 -2.95 -15.15
CA ASP A 219 14.76 -3.07 -14.87
C ASP A 219 14.14 -1.68 -14.64
N ILE A 220 13.46 -1.19 -15.69
CA ILE A 220 12.78 0.11 -15.68
C ILE A 220 11.62 0.14 -14.68
N GLU A 221 11.01 -1.01 -14.38
CA GLU A 221 9.87 -1.09 -13.45
C GLU A 221 10.33 -0.86 -12.01
N GLN A 222 11.44 -1.49 -11.61
CA GLN A 222 12.09 -1.25 -10.31
C GLN A 222 12.49 0.21 -10.14
N ILE A 223 13.04 0.84 -11.18
CA ILE A 223 13.43 2.27 -11.13
C ILE A 223 12.22 3.17 -10.92
N LYS A 224 11.08 2.85 -11.57
CA LYS A 224 9.83 3.60 -11.38
C LYS A 224 9.30 3.44 -9.96
N ASP A 225 9.33 2.22 -9.43
CA ASP A 225 8.91 1.96 -8.05
C ASP A 225 9.81 2.69 -7.04
N ASP A 226 11.13 2.72 -7.26
CA ASP A 226 12.08 3.45 -6.43
C ASP A 226 11.86 4.97 -6.49
N ALA A 227 11.62 5.52 -7.68
CA ALA A 227 11.29 6.93 -7.86
C ALA A 227 9.98 7.30 -7.16
N LYS A 228 8.95 6.47 -7.30
CA LYS A 228 7.67 6.63 -6.63
C LYS A 228 7.82 6.58 -5.11
N ASN A 229 8.59 5.63 -4.59
CA ASN A 229 8.89 5.49 -3.17
C ASN A 229 9.67 6.71 -2.63
N TYR A 230 10.56 7.29 -3.43
CA TYR A 230 11.26 8.52 -3.09
C TYR A 230 10.30 9.69 -2.90
N VAL A 231 9.39 9.91 -3.86
CA VAL A 231 8.39 10.99 -3.79
C VAL A 231 7.48 10.82 -2.58
N ILE A 232 7.02 9.60 -2.31
CA ILE A 232 6.23 9.28 -1.12
C ILE A 232 7.01 9.64 0.15
N LYS A 233 8.28 9.24 0.23
CA LYS A 233 9.12 9.51 1.40
C LYS A 233 9.29 11.02 1.64
N GLU A 234 9.53 11.80 0.59
CA GLU A 234 9.67 13.25 0.71
C GLU A 234 8.37 13.91 1.18
N ARG A 235 7.21 13.47 0.65
CA ARG A 235 5.90 13.92 1.10
C ARG A 235 5.69 13.61 2.58
N LEU A 236 6.05 12.42 3.04
CA LEU A 236 5.94 12.02 4.45
C LEU A 236 6.89 12.81 5.35
N ASP A 237 8.10 13.14 4.89
CA ASP A 237 9.06 13.95 5.65
C ASP A 237 8.55 15.38 5.85
N LYS A 238 7.82 15.96 4.87
CA LYS A 238 7.12 17.24 5.02
C LYS A 238 6.05 17.20 6.11
N MET A 239 5.45 16.03 6.39
CA MET A 239 4.43 15.88 7.44
C MET A 239 4.98 15.89 8.87
N LYS A 240 6.31 15.88 9.07
CA LYS A 240 6.93 15.88 10.41
C LYS A 240 6.49 17.07 11.30
N TYR A 241 6.12 18.19 10.67
CA TYR A 241 5.69 19.40 11.37
C TYR A 241 4.19 19.46 11.63
N ASN A 242 3.44 18.50 11.10
CA ASN A 242 2.00 18.42 11.25
C ASN A 242 1.67 17.67 12.54
N PHE A 243 0.85 18.28 13.38
CA PHE A 243 0.39 17.68 14.63
C PHE A 243 -1.10 17.91 14.80
N ILE A 244 -1.75 16.98 15.50
CA ILE A 244 -3.12 17.17 15.96
C ILE A 244 -3.16 17.23 17.48
N ILE A 245 -4.22 17.85 17.99
CA ILE A 245 -4.59 17.76 19.40
C ILE A 245 -5.99 17.15 19.47
N GLU A 246 -6.19 16.15 20.29
CA GLU A 246 -7.50 15.55 20.55
C GLU A 246 -7.70 15.30 22.05
N LYS A 247 -8.91 15.61 22.52
CA LYS A 247 -9.32 15.33 23.89
C LYS A 247 -9.91 13.93 23.95
N THR A 248 -9.16 13.00 24.53
CA THR A 248 -9.64 11.64 24.82
C THR A 248 -10.36 11.60 26.18
N PRO A 249 -11.15 10.55 26.47
CA PRO A 249 -11.76 10.37 27.79
C PRO A 249 -10.76 10.34 28.97
N LEU A 250 -9.50 9.97 28.71
CA LEU A 250 -8.45 9.84 29.73
C LEU A 250 -7.47 11.03 29.78
N GLY A 251 -7.53 11.94 28.82
CA GLY A 251 -6.59 13.06 28.75
C GLY A 251 -6.44 13.65 27.35
N ASN A 252 -5.76 14.79 27.27
CA ASN A 252 -5.42 15.41 26.00
C ASN A 252 -4.20 14.71 25.39
N VAL A 253 -4.26 14.49 24.07
CA VAL A 253 -3.19 13.85 23.32
C VAL A 253 -2.77 14.78 22.18
N ILE A 254 -1.47 15.03 22.08
CA ILE A 254 -0.86 15.56 20.87
C ILE A 254 -0.28 14.38 20.10
N MET A 255 -0.54 14.29 18.80
CA MET A 255 -0.03 13.20 17.97
C MET A 255 0.62 13.75 16.70
N ILE A 256 1.78 13.18 16.36
CA ILE A 256 2.62 13.48 15.20
C ILE A 256 3.00 12.17 14.53
N TYR A 257 3.15 12.18 13.21
CA TYR A 257 3.69 11.03 12.49
C TYR A 257 5.20 11.17 12.26
N ASN A 258 5.94 10.12 12.58
CA ASN A 258 7.38 10.04 12.37
C ASN A 258 7.71 9.02 11.28
N ASN A 259 7.97 9.51 10.08
CA ASN A 259 8.31 8.70 8.91
C ASN A 259 9.54 7.81 9.14
N THR A 260 10.57 8.31 9.84
CA THR A 260 11.81 7.56 10.05
C THR A 260 11.63 6.27 10.86
N ARG A 261 10.63 6.25 11.75
CA ARG A 261 10.32 5.08 12.59
C ARG A 261 9.03 4.37 12.14
N GLY A 262 8.27 4.96 11.22
CA GLY A 262 6.92 4.52 10.88
C GLY A 262 5.97 4.56 12.09
N THR A 263 6.16 5.50 13.03
CA THR A 263 5.40 5.56 14.29
C THR A 263 4.57 6.81 14.44
N PHE A 264 3.41 6.67 15.08
CA PHE A 264 2.65 7.79 15.62
C PHE A 264 3.20 8.13 17.00
N ASP A 265 4.00 9.19 17.04
CA ASP A 265 4.61 9.72 18.25
C ASP A 265 3.58 10.63 18.95
N TYR A 266 3.32 10.38 20.23
CA TYR A 266 2.31 11.11 20.98
C TYR A 266 2.81 11.64 22.32
N TYR A 267 2.21 12.74 22.76
CA TYR A 267 2.45 13.38 24.04
C TYR A 267 1.16 13.44 24.85
N SER A 268 1.20 12.95 26.08
CA SER A 268 0.05 12.92 27.00
C SER A 268 0.54 12.91 28.44
N ASP A 269 -0.22 13.55 29.33
CA ASP A 269 0.08 13.53 30.77
C ASP A 269 -0.38 12.21 31.43
N SER A 270 -1.32 11.50 30.79
CA SER A 270 -1.89 10.24 31.26
C SER A 270 -1.56 9.10 30.31
N ASN A 271 -1.55 7.86 30.83
CA ASN A 271 -1.30 6.68 30.00
C ASN A 271 -2.55 6.33 29.17
N ILE A 272 -2.47 6.48 27.85
CA ILE A 272 -3.62 6.34 26.94
C ILE A 272 -3.59 4.94 26.30
N PRO A 273 -4.64 4.11 26.49
CA PRO A 273 -4.76 2.81 25.83
C PRO A 273 -4.85 2.93 24.30
N TYR A 274 -4.36 1.91 23.59
CA TYR A 274 -4.35 1.88 22.12
C TYR A 274 -5.72 2.07 21.47
N ARG A 275 -6.81 1.59 22.08
CA ARG A 275 -8.17 1.84 21.56
C ARG A 275 -8.49 3.32 21.33
N PHE A 276 -7.93 4.21 22.14
CA PHE A 276 -8.14 5.65 22.00
C PHE A 276 -7.08 6.28 21.11
N LEU A 277 -5.85 5.77 21.11
CA LEU A 277 -4.80 6.22 20.19
C LEU A 277 -5.14 5.90 18.73
N GLU A 278 -5.80 4.77 18.48
CA GLU A 278 -6.38 4.43 17.18
C GLU A 278 -7.34 5.52 16.69
N THR A 279 -8.29 5.97 17.53
CA THR A 279 -9.18 7.08 17.19
C THR A 279 -8.43 8.37 16.89
N VAL A 280 -7.39 8.69 17.66
CA VAL A 280 -6.56 9.88 17.43
C VAL A 280 -5.78 9.74 16.12
N GLY A 281 -5.25 8.55 15.81
CA GLY A 281 -4.58 8.24 14.55
C GLY A 281 -5.50 8.42 13.34
N ARG A 282 -6.75 7.95 13.42
CA ARG A 282 -7.78 8.20 12.38
C ARG A 282 -8.01 9.69 12.16
N LYS A 283 -8.10 10.47 13.24
CA LYS A 283 -8.23 11.93 13.15
C LYS A 283 -7.03 12.55 12.43
N TYR A 284 -5.81 12.12 12.75
CA TYR A 284 -4.58 12.62 12.12
C TYR A 284 -4.64 12.40 10.60
N VAL A 285 -4.95 11.17 10.23
CA VAL A 285 -5.04 10.69 8.85
C VAL A 285 -6.08 11.46 8.03
N ILE A 286 -7.25 11.69 8.60
CA ILE A 286 -8.31 12.47 7.95
C ILE A 286 -7.90 13.94 7.82
N THR A 287 -7.29 14.50 8.87
CA THR A 287 -6.89 15.93 8.89
C THR A 287 -5.83 16.22 7.82
N PHE A 288 -4.90 15.30 7.60
CA PHE A 288 -3.79 15.48 6.64
C PHE A 288 -3.95 14.67 5.34
N ASN A 289 -5.13 14.09 5.12
CA ASN A 289 -5.45 13.28 3.94
C ASN A 289 -4.40 12.20 3.62
N CYS A 290 -3.97 11.45 4.65
CA CYS A 290 -2.90 10.44 4.53
C CYS A 290 -3.39 9.06 4.99
N ARG A 291 -4.41 8.50 4.30
CA ARG A 291 -4.98 7.18 4.64
C ARG A 291 -3.94 6.05 4.57
N GLN A 292 -2.92 6.22 3.75
CA GLN A 292 -1.93 5.21 3.38
C GLN A 292 -1.03 4.80 4.53
N ILE A 293 -0.76 5.70 5.48
CA ILE A 293 0.12 5.42 6.63
C ILE A 293 -0.58 4.68 7.77
N PHE A 294 -1.91 4.58 7.71
CA PHE A 294 -2.72 4.02 8.79
C PHE A 294 -3.32 2.69 8.38
N ILE A 295 -3.17 1.70 9.24
CA ILE A 295 -3.56 0.33 8.98
C ILE A 295 -4.82 0.02 9.77
N ASP A 296 -5.92 -0.28 9.09
CA ASP A 296 -7.15 -0.71 9.76
C ASP A 296 -7.08 -2.21 9.99
N MET A 297 -6.71 -2.60 11.22
CA MET A 297 -6.55 -3.99 11.61
C MET A 297 -7.82 -4.83 11.39
N GLU A 298 -9.02 -4.25 11.50
CA GLU A 298 -10.26 -4.99 11.26
C GLU A 298 -10.42 -5.33 9.77
N GLU A 299 -10.04 -4.42 8.88
CA GLU A 299 -10.06 -4.66 7.44
C GLU A 299 -8.97 -5.65 7.03
N GLU A 300 -7.75 -5.51 7.57
CA GLU A 300 -6.64 -6.43 7.31
C GLU A 300 -6.99 -7.87 7.70
N LEU A 301 -7.63 -8.06 8.87
CA LEU A 301 -8.09 -9.37 9.31
C LEU A 301 -9.14 -9.96 8.37
N LYS A 302 -10.10 -9.16 7.91
CA LYS A 302 -11.15 -9.62 6.97
C LYS A 302 -10.56 -10.00 5.61
N MET A 303 -9.68 -9.17 5.07
CA MET A 303 -9.00 -9.44 3.80
C MET A 303 -8.15 -10.71 3.89
N TYR A 304 -7.51 -10.93 5.03
CA TYR A 304 -6.75 -12.13 5.30
C TYR A 304 -7.64 -13.38 5.38
N GLU A 305 -8.75 -13.32 6.11
CA GLU A 305 -9.71 -14.43 6.18
C GLU A 305 -10.26 -14.80 4.80
N LEU A 306 -10.54 -13.81 3.96
CA LEU A 306 -10.99 -14.01 2.59
C LEU A 306 -9.93 -14.70 1.73
N LYS A 307 -8.67 -14.23 1.78
CA LYS A 307 -7.54 -14.86 1.06
C LYS A 307 -7.29 -16.30 1.49
N LEU A 308 -7.42 -16.60 2.77
CA LEU A 308 -7.31 -17.96 3.29
C LEU A 308 -8.40 -18.86 2.72
N ASN A 309 -9.66 -18.41 2.75
CA ASN A 309 -10.78 -19.17 2.22
C ASN A 309 -10.60 -19.45 0.72
N GLU A 310 -10.20 -18.44 -0.07
CA GLU A 310 -9.92 -18.61 -1.50
C GLU A 310 -8.78 -19.60 -1.78
N LYS A 311 -7.76 -19.63 -0.93
CA LYS A 311 -6.64 -20.58 -1.06
C LYS A 311 -7.10 -22.00 -0.71
N GLU A 312 -7.85 -22.15 0.37
CA GLU A 312 -8.44 -23.44 0.77
C GLU A 312 -9.41 -23.98 -0.30
N GLU A 313 -10.17 -23.11 -0.98
CA GLU A 313 -11.04 -23.49 -2.10
C GLU A 313 -10.25 -23.92 -3.34
N ARG A 314 -9.21 -23.18 -3.73
CA ARG A 314 -8.31 -23.55 -4.84
C ARG A 314 -7.63 -24.89 -4.59
N GLU A 315 -7.12 -25.12 -3.37
CA GLU A 315 -6.50 -26.40 -3.02
C GLU A 315 -7.48 -27.58 -3.04
N LYS A 316 -8.75 -27.35 -2.69
CA LYS A 316 -9.81 -28.38 -2.81
C LYS A 316 -10.13 -28.69 -4.27
N GLN A 317 -10.21 -27.66 -5.12
CA GLN A 317 -10.43 -27.83 -6.56
C GLN A 317 -9.25 -28.56 -7.23
N ASP A 318 -8.01 -28.22 -6.87
CA ASP A 318 -6.82 -28.88 -7.41
C ASP A 318 -6.71 -30.35 -6.99
N LYS A 319 -7.14 -30.68 -5.76
CA LYS A 319 -7.22 -32.08 -5.29
C LYS A 319 -8.31 -32.86 -6.04
N ALA A 320 -9.50 -32.29 -6.19
CA ALA A 320 -10.59 -32.92 -6.95
C ALA A 320 -10.19 -33.16 -8.42
N ASN A 321 -9.54 -32.18 -9.07
CA ASN A 321 -9.07 -32.29 -10.45
C ASN A 321 -7.95 -33.34 -10.62
N LYS A 322 -7.12 -33.58 -9.59
CA LYS A 322 -6.11 -34.65 -9.62
C LYS A 322 -6.74 -36.03 -9.45
N GLU A 323 -7.73 -36.16 -8.55
CA GLU A 323 -8.46 -37.41 -8.34
C GLU A 323 -9.31 -37.81 -9.57
N GLU A 324 -9.85 -36.86 -10.33
CA GLU A 324 -10.54 -37.15 -11.60
C GLU A 324 -9.57 -37.58 -12.71
N LYS A 325 -8.39 -36.95 -12.83
CA LYS A 325 -7.36 -37.32 -13.81
C LYS A 325 -6.75 -38.70 -13.56
N GLU A 326 -6.65 -39.12 -12.30
CA GLU A 326 -6.20 -40.47 -11.96
C GLU A 326 -7.25 -41.55 -12.28
N LYS A 327 -8.55 -41.22 -12.21
CA LYS A 327 -9.63 -42.14 -12.62
C LYS A 327 -9.71 -42.32 -14.14
N THR A 328 -9.49 -41.27 -14.93
CA THR A 328 -9.50 -41.36 -16.40
C THR A 328 -8.28 -42.10 -16.98
N ASN A 329 -7.12 -42.02 -16.32
CA ASN A 329 -5.91 -42.74 -16.77
C ASN A 329 -5.87 -44.24 -16.38
N GLY A 330 -6.79 -44.69 -15.51
CA GLY A 330 -6.93 -46.09 -15.13
C GLY A 330 -7.62 -46.97 -16.18
N GLU A 331 -8.46 -46.38 -17.04
CA GLU A 331 -9.28 -47.14 -18.01
C GLU A 331 -8.59 -47.39 -19.36
N GLU A 332 -7.48 -46.71 -19.67
CA GLU A 332 -6.72 -46.93 -20.92
C GLU A 332 -5.66 -48.05 -20.82
N LYS A 333 -5.40 -48.62 -19.63
CA LYS A 333 -4.45 -49.74 -19.46
C LYS A 333 -5.05 -51.15 -19.49
N GLU A 334 -6.38 -51.29 -19.63
CA GLU A 334 -7.05 -52.61 -19.69
C GLU A 334 -7.33 -53.12 -21.12
N LYS A 335 -6.80 -52.47 -22.17
CA LYS A 335 -7.02 -52.87 -23.58
C LYS A 335 -5.74 -53.16 -24.37
N ASP A 336 -4.72 -53.76 -23.76
CA ASP A 336 -3.62 -54.34 -24.55
C ASP A 336 -3.03 -55.67 -24.02
N ASP A 337 -3.80 -56.41 -23.20
CA ASP A 337 -3.40 -57.77 -22.79
C ASP A 337 -4.25 -58.84 -23.51
N ARG A 338 -4.00 -59.00 -24.81
CA ARG A 338 -4.19 -60.29 -25.50
C ARG A 338 -3.14 -60.46 -26.59
N LYS A 339 -1.96 -60.95 -26.21
CA LYS A 339 -1.30 -62.13 -26.80
C LYS A 339 0.16 -62.24 -26.34
N ASP A 340 0.42 -63.37 -25.69
CA ASP A 340 1.42 -64.38 -26.05
C ASP A 340 2.34 -64.76 -24.89
N ASP A 341 2.16 -66.01 -24.49
CA ASP A 341 2.97 -66.75 -23.54
C ASP A 341 4.40 -66.92 -24.09
N ARG A 342 5.41 -66.52 -23.32
CA ARG A 342 6.65 -67.31 -23.14
C ARG A 342 7.61 -66.72 -22.10
N LYS A 343 7.98 -67.59 -21.17
CA LYS A 343 9.14 -67.64 -20.26
C LYS A 343 10.31 -66.69 -20.61
N ASP A 344 10.89 -66.00 -19.63
CA ASP A 344 12.15 -66.42 -18.98
C ASP A 344 12.60 -65.44 -17.86
N ASP A 345 13.44 -65.96 -16.97
CA ASP A 345 14.05 -65.33 -15.78
C ASP A 345 14.82 -64.01 -16.03
N ARG A 346 14.70 -63.03 -15.10
CA ARG A 346 15.83 -62.40 -14.35
C ARG A 346 15.46 -61.13 -13.54
N LYS A 347 15.86 -61.18 -12.26
CA LYS A 347 16.41 -60.14 -11.34
C LYS A 347 15.88 -58.69 -11.32
N ASP A 348 15.36 -58.34 -10.14
CA ASP A 348 15.66 -57.19 -9.26
C ASP A 348 16.16 -55.86 -9.88
N ASP A 349 15.35 -54.80 -9.73
CA ASP A 349 15.84 -53.43 -9.57
C ASP A 349 14.79 -52.55 -8.88
N ARG A 350 14.73 -52.66 -7.55
CA ARG A 350 14.02 -51.68 -6.70
C ARG A 350 14.81 -50.37 -6.64
N LYS A 351 14.40 -49.39 -7.45
CA LYS A 351 14.89 -48.00 -7.36
C LYS A 351 14.65 -47.44 -5.96
N LYS A 352 15.75 -47.06 -5.30
CA LYS A 352 15.77 -46.44 -3.96
C LYS A 352 15.23 -45.01 -4.04
N ASN A 353 14.19 -44.72 -3.26
CA ASN A 353 13.72 -43.35 -3.06
C ASN A 353 14.75 -42.58 -2.21
N VAL A 354 15.30 -41.49 -2.77
CA VAL A 354 16.31 -40.58 -2.19
C VAL A 354 15.70 -39.60 -1.18
N PHE A 355 14.40 -39.69 -0.90
CA PHE A 355 13.78 -38.86 0.12
C PHE A 355 13.98 -39.45 1.52
N ALA A 356 14.76 -38.72 2.33
CA ALA A 356 14.92 -38.96 3.76
C ALA A 356 13.54 -38.96 4.44
N LYS A 357 13.10 -40.14 4.87
CA LYS A 357 11.92 -40.31 5.70
C LYS A 357 12.24 -39.71 7.07
N PHE A 358 11.74 -38.50 7.35
CA PHE A 358 11.89 -37.86 8.65
C PHE A 358 11.36 -38.80 9.75
N LYS A 359 12.19 -39.04 10.76
CA LYS A 359 11.88 -39.92 11.89
C LYS A 359 10.77 -39.30 12.73
N SER A 360 9.64 -39.98 12.83
CA SER A 360 8.57 -39.68 13.79
C SER A 360 8.99 -40.16 15.18
N TYR A 361 9.49 -39.26 16.03
CA TYR A 361 9.60 -39.53 17.46
C TYR A 361 8.29 -39.10 18.14
N ASN A 362 7.77 -39.97 19.02
CA ASN A 362 6.54 -39.85 19.83
C ASN A 362 5.23 -40.32 19.19
N ARG A 363 5.21 -41.55 18.66
CA ARG A 363 4.02 -42.39 18.81
C ARG A 363 4.34 -43.55 19.76
N GLU A 364 3.79 -43.43 20.97
CA GLU A 364 3.53 -44.52 21.92
C GLU A 364 4.75 -45.17 22.59
N ALA A 365 5.17 -44.60 23.73
CA ALA A 365 5.74 -45.39 24.81
C ALA A 365 4.71 -45.44 25.96
N GLY A 366 4.02 -46.56 26.06
CA GLY A 366 3.15 -46.88 27.18
C GLY A 366 3.93 -47.24 28.45
N SER A 367 3.23 -47.12 29.56
CA SER A 367 3.48 -47.78 30.85
C SER A 367 4.80 -47.45 31.58
N GLY A 368 4.81 -46.32 32.28
CA GLY A 368 5.75 -46.04 33.36
C GLY A 368 5.10 -45.20 34.44
N LYS A 369 4.62 -45.84 35.52
CA LYS A 369 4.19 -45.16 36.75
C LYS A 369 5.38 -44.41 37.35
N VAL A 370 5.24 -43.10 37.52
CA VAL A 370 5.94 -42.36 38.58
C VAL A 370 5.03 -41.23 39.06
N ASN A 371 4.58 -41.36 40.31
CA ASN A 371 3.88 -40.33 41.05
C ASN A 371 4.93 -39.35 41.60
N THR A 372 4.91 -38.08 41.19
CA THR A 372 5.28 -36.95 42.06
C THR A 372 4.73 -35.64 41.49
N ALA A 373 3.95 -34.95 42.33
CA ALA A 373 3.55 -33.54 42.31
C ALA A 373 2.71 -33.00 41.12
N ALA A 374 1.51 -32.52 41.45
CA ALA A 374 0.66 -31.75 40.55
C ALA A 374 1.28 -30.36 40.27
N PRO A 375 1.39 -29.92 39.01
CA PRO A 375 1.83 -28.58 38.67
C PRO A 375 0.76 -27.53 39.06
N PRO A 376 1.15 -26.28 39.33
CA PRO A 376 0.25 -25.25 39.84
C PRO A 376 -0.87 -24.93 38.85
N LYS A 377 -2.10 -24.80 39.39
CA LYS A 377 -3.30 -24.39 38.64
C LYS A 377 -3.15 -22.94 38.17
N ASN A 378 -2.58 -22.75 36.98
CA ASN A 378 -2.77 -21.56 36.13
C ASN A 378 -2.69 -21.96 34.64
N SER A 379 -3.28 -23.10 34.31
CA SER A 379 -3.46 -23.54 32.93
C SER A 379 -4.58 -22.72 32.27
N ILE A 380 -4.16 -21.75 31.47
CA ILE A 380 -4.93 -21.25 30.33
C ILE A 380 -5.44 -22.48 29.55
N PRO A 381 -6.76 -22.61 29.27
CA PRO A 381 -7.26 -23.78 28.57
C PRO A 381 -6.65 -23.89 27.17
N ASN A 382 -6.24 -25.11 26.82
CA ASN A 382 -5.70 -25.53 25.52
C ASN A 382 -6.43 -24.86 24.36
N THR A 383 -5.83 -23.81 23.79
CA THR A 383 -6.08 -23.46 22.39
C THR A 383 -5.65 -24.65 21.54
N LYS A 384 -6.58 -25.11 20.70
CA LYS A 384 -6.38 -26.09 19.64
C LYS A 384 -5.02 -25.86 18.97
N ILE A 385 -4.35 -26.94 18.58
CA ILE A 385 -3.15 -26.90 17.74
C ILE A 385 -3.50 -26.04 16.52
N ILE A 386 -3.09 -24.77 16.54
CA ILE A 386 -3.16 -23.87 15.40
C ILE A 386 -1.93 -24.23 14.59
N ASP A 387 -2.14 -24.69 13.36
CA ASP A 387 -1.09 -24.97 12.38
C ASP A 387 -0.01 -23.89 12.42
N ASP A 388 1.26 -24.28 12.36
CA ASP A 388 2.39 -23.36 12.51
C ASP A 388 2.39 -22.24 11.43
N THR A 389 1.79 -22.51 10.27
CA THR A 389 1.51 -21.49 9.23
C THR A 389 0.51 -20.42 9.72
N LYS A 390 -0.61 -20.82 10.32
CA LYS A 390 -1.60 -19.89 10.89
C LYS A 390 -1.06 -19.09 12.09
N LYS A 391 -0.06 -19.62 12.82
CA LYS A 391 0.66 -18.87 13.88
C LYS A 391 1.64 -17.85 13.29
N ASN A 392 2.45 -18.26 12.32
CA ASN A 392 3.41 -17.38 11.65
C ASN A 392 2.69 -16.22 10.93
N GLU A 393 1.57 -16.49 10.26
CA GLU A 393 0.79 -15.47 9.56
C GLU A 393 0.05 -14.51 10.52
N LYS A 394 -0.48 -15.02 11.66
CA LYS A 394 -0.99 -14.14 12.74
C LYS A 394 0.10 -13.30 13.40
N MET A 395 1.35 -13.75 13.39
CA MET A 395 2.49 -12.99 13.85
C MET A 395 2.83 -11.87 12.87
N ILE A 396 2.80 -12.14 11.56
CA ILE A 396 2.97 -11.14 10.50
C ILE A 396 1.91 -10.02 10.59
N LEU A 397 0.64 -10.36 10.85
CA LEU A 397 -0.41 -9.36 11.03
C LEU A 397 -0.15 -8.42 12.24
N LYS A 398 0.58 -8.88 13.26
CA LYS A 398 0.99 -8.00 14.38
C LYS A 398 2.14 -7.07 14.02
N GLU A 399 3.02 -7.49 13.12
CA GLU A 399 4.12 -6.67 12.61
C GLU A 399 3.60 -5.51 11.75
N ASN A 400 2.50 -5.73 11.04
CA ASN A 400 1.82 -4.72 10.23
C ASN A 400 0.85 -3.83 11.03
N ALA A 401 0.82 -3.87 12.36
CA ALA A 401 -0.08 -3.02 13.12
C ALA A 401 0.45 -1.58 13.28
N ASN A 402 -0.45 -0.61 13.45
CA ASN A 402 -0.06 0.77 13.77
C ASN A 402 0.80 0.81 15.04
N ARG A 403 1.93 1.51 14.97
CA ARG A 403 2.87 1.63 16.10
C ARG A 403 2.77 3.01 16.72
N TYR A 404 2.57 3.04 18.04
CA TYR A 404 2.46 4.28 18.82
C TYR A 404 3.60 4.39 19.82
N THR A 405 4.25 5.55 19.89
CA THR A 405 5.34 5.82 20.84
C THR A 405 4.98 7.01 21.71
N CYS A 406 5.10 6.89 23.03
CA CYS A 406 4.94 8.02 23.94
C CYS A 406 6.28 8.76 24.07
N GLU A 407 6.35 10.00 23.59
CA GLU A 407 7.56 10.83 23.61
C GLU A 407 7.63 11.76 24.84
N GLY A 408 6.57 11.79 25.66
CA GLY A 408 6.58 12.47 26.95
C GLY A 408 5.24 13.04 27.39
N ARG A 409 5.31 13.93 28.38
CA ARG A 409 4.14 14.68 28.89
C ARG A 409 3.66 15.68 27.86
N PHE A 410 2.41 16.13 28.00
CA PHE A 410 1.80 17.09 27.09
C PHE A 410 2.61 18.40 27.02
N SER A 411 3.14 18.85 28.16
CA SER A 411 3.97 20.06 28.26
C SER A 411 5.37 19.96 27.65
N ASN A 412 5.87 18.74 27.39
CA ASN A 412 7.18 18.54 26.78
C ASN A 412 7.19 18.84 25.28
N PHE A 413 6.01 18.99 24.66
CA PHE A 413 5.92 19.26 23.25
C PHE A 413 6.58 20.60 22.88
N ASN A 414 7.51 20.58 21.93
CA ASN A 414 8.42 21.71 21.63
C ASN A 414 7.70 23.05 21.40
N ILE A 415 6.53 23.03 20.75
CA ILE A 415 5.75 24.25 20.46
C ILE A 415 5.15 24.86 21.73
N LEU A 416 4.89 24.04 22.75
CA LEU A 416 4.33 24.47 24.03
C LEU A 416 5.42 24.87 25.04
N GLN A 417 6.69 24.54 24.76
CA GLN A 417 7.80 24.92 25.64
C GLN A 417 7.97 26.44 25.65
N LYS A 418 8.17 27.00 26.85
CA LYS A 418 8.47 28.43 27.00
C LYS A 418 9.80 28.71 26.30
N VAL A 419 9.77 29.59 25.30
CA VAL A 419 10.98 30.04 24.61
C VAL A 419 11.95 30.63 25.61
N ASP A 420 13.19 30.12 25.62
CA ASP A 420 14.23 30.66 26.47
C ASP A 420 14.59 32.07 26.02
N ARG A 421 14.12 33.07 26.78
CA ARG A 421 14.32 34.49 26.48
C ARG A 421 15.80 34.87 26.40
N LYS A 422 16.68 34.12 27.08
CA LYS A 422 18.13 34.33 27.04
C LYS A 422 18.75 33.94 25.70
N LYS A 423 18.13 33.02 24.97
CA LYS A 423 18.57 32.62 23.61
C LYS A 423 18.10 33.61 22.54
N VAL A 424 16.94 34.24 22.73
CA VAL A 424 16.33 35.12 21.74
C VAL A 424 16.81 36.57 21.86
N ASP A 425 17.01 37.07 23.08
CA ASP A 425 17.49 38.43 23.28
C ASP A 425 18.69 38.45 24.25
N LYS A 426 19.84 38.89 23.69
CA LYS A 426 21.11 39.01 24.40
C LYS A 426 21.02 39.94 25.63
N LYS A 427 20.05 40.85 25.68
CA LYS A 427 19.79 41.71 26.86
C LYS A 427 19.30 40.93 28.07
N TYR A 428 18.61 39.80 27.88
CA TYR A 428 18.25 38.91 28.99
C TYR A 428 19.40 37.98 29.40
N SER A 429 20.45 37.90 28.58
CA SER A 429 21.69 37.19 28.91
C SER A 429 22.62 38.02 29.80
N THR A 430 22.56 39.36 29.72
CA THR A 430 23.38 40.23 30.58
C THR A 430 22.93 40.13 32.03
N THR A 431 23.84 39.73 32.92
CA THR A 431 23.59 39.59 34.35
C THR A 431 23.52 40.97 35.00
N PHE A 432 22.88 41.08 36.17
CA PHE A 432 22.87 42.33 36.94
C PHE A 432 24.30 42.85 37.25
N ALA A 433 25.26 41.93 37.43
CA ALA A 433 26.68 42.27 37.58
C ALA A 433 27.26 42.95 36.32
N ASP A 434 26.95 42.42 35.14
CA ASP A 434 27.39 42.99 33.86
C ASP A 434 26.75 44.37 33.63
N PHE A 435 25.46 44.51 33.96
CA PHE A 435 24.78 45.80 33.92
C PHE A 435 25.42 46.82 34.86
N LYS A 436 25.76 46.42 36.09
CA LYS A 436 26.42 47.28 37.07
C LYS A 436 27.81 47.72 36.57
N LYS A 437 28.56 46.82 35.93
CA LYS A 437 29.87 47.12 35.32
C LYS A 437 29.74 48.13 34.17
N MET A 438 28.76 47.95 33.28
CA MET A 438 28.47 48.91 32.20
C MET A 438 28.07 50.30 32.73
N GLN A 439 27.37 50.36 33.87
CA GLN A 439 27.01 51.63 34.52
C GLN A 439 28.20 52.32 35.18
N MET A 440 29.16 51.56 35.71
CA MET A 440 30.41 52.12 36.24
C MET A 440 31.31 52.63 35.12
N GLU A 441 31.43 51.90 34.02
CA GLU A 441 32.20 52.31 32.84
C GLU A 441 31.64 53.60 32.20
N LYS A 442 30.31 53.77 32.17
CA LYS A 442 29.65 55.00 31.71
C LYS A 442 29.82 56.21 32.63
N LYS A 443 30.24 56.03 33.88
CA LYS A 443 30.51 57.14 34.82
C LYS A 443 31.98 57.58 34.80
N ASN A 444 32.86 56.78 34.23
CA ASN A 444 34.31 57.03 34.17
C ASN A 444 34.77 57.60 32.82
N ASN A 445 33.84 57.75 31.86
CA ASN A 445 33.97 58.56 30.65
C ASN A 445 33.03 59.76 30.77
#